data_AF-A0A401ZAM5-F1
#
_entry.id   AF-A0A401ZAM5-F1
#
_cell.length_a   1.000
_cell.length_b   1.000
_cell.length_c   1.000
_cell.angle_alpha   90.00
_cell.angle_beta   90.00
_cell.angle_gamma   90.00
#
_symmetry.space_group_name_H-M   'P 1'
#
loop_
_entity.id
_entity.type
_entity.pdbx_description
1 polymer ?
#
loop_
_entity_poly.entity_id
_entity_poly.type
_entity_poly.pdbx_seq_one_letter_code
_entity_poly.pdbx_strand_id
1 'polypeptide(L)'
;MVLLAVPTFIYGAHAGSGIIPSVTNMFYTLSNVSNLPTPTPMPAFLTTLPQVGSVQYTVGEGDNCDAVLAYRMHMYSASEVFSDANAVTVKQLSHDVGQDCHRLQPGMVLTLSPQYPLAALGGVLTKIEGSTTRQVLPTPLIKVPSKEDYTPDCSNGCLLTVHINSNVSVRLNVQTSLALHPGAWIWTQAMLPRKSIPGFSNYPYADPTASLNGKTLQACDFQVNDTHDDNSVPCSDLNPNTINVDGGAWLLGVTGSNSLDHWRYPIHAPAGTQIMVWLENDNGVLHYHRGDPVYRYDAISQLYVKL
;
A
#
# COMPACT_ATOMS: atom_id res chain seq x y z
N MET A 1 12.34 -36.71 12.78
CA MET A 1 11.69 -37.71 13.65
C MET A 1 10.20 -37.38 13.70
N VAL A 2 9.48 -37.84 12.69
CA VAL A 2 8.02 -37.68 12.52
C VAL A 2 7.58 -39.04 12.03
N LEU A 3 6.68 -39.69 12.77
CA LEU A 3 5.86 -40.87 12.46
C LEU A 3 5.71 -41.70 13.74
N LEU A 4 4.46 -42.10 14.04
CA LEU A 4 3.99 -42.91 15.17
C LEU A 4 3.43 -42.11 16.37
N ALA A 5 2.35 -41.36 16.15
CA ALA A 5 1.38 -41.05 17.21
C ALA A 5 -0.09 -41.12 16.71
N VAL A 6 -0.34 -41.87 15.64
CA VAL A 6 -1.69 -42.15 15.13
C VAL A 6 -1.79 -43.67 14.96
N PRO A 7 -1.91 -44.42 16.08
CA PRO A 7 -3.08 -45.30 16.20
C PRO A 7 -3.53 -45.63 17.65
N THR A 8 -3.22 -44.83 18.67
CA THR A 8 -3.68 -45.12 20.06
C THR A 8 -5.02 -44.50 20.42
N PHE A 9 -5.52 -43.54 19.64
CA PHE A 9 -6.81 -42.87 19.93
C PHE A 9 -8.04 -43.74 19.60
N ILE A 10 -7.92 -44.70 18.68
CA ILE A 10 -9.07 -45.50 18.22
C ILE A 10 -9.38 -46.67 19.17
N TYR A 11 -8.39 -47.17 19.92
CA TYR A 11 -8.58 -48.29 20.84
C TYR A 11 -9.14 -47.91 22.22
N GLY A 12 -8.96 -46.65 22.65
CA GLY A 12 -9.52 -46.16 23.93
C GLY A 12 -11.03 -45.87 23.88
N ALA A 13 -11.57 -45.57 22.70
CA ALA A 13 -12.97 -45.17 22.53
C ALA A 13 -13.96 -46.35 22.61
N HIS A 14 -13.51 -47.59 22.46
CA HIS A 14 -14.39 -48.78 22.46
C HIS A 14 -14.45 -49.54 23.80
N ALA A 15 -13.64 -49.18 24.81
CA ALA A 15 -13.62 -49.86 26.11
C ALA A 15 -14.28 -49.07 27.26
N GLY A 16 -14.78 -47.85 27.00
CA GLY A 16 -15.26 -46.93 28.05
C GLY A 16 -16.77 -46.71 28.12
N SER A 17 -17.60 -47.46 27.39
CA SER A 17 -19.05 -47.19 27.27
C SER A 17 -19.90 -47.62 28.48
N GLY A 18 -19.34 -47.71 29.69
CA GLY A 18 -19.98 -48.44 30.78
C GLY A 18 -20.02 -47.81 32.16
N ILE A 19 -19.31 -46.72 32.49
CA ILE A 19 -19.18 -46.32 33.90
C ILE A 19 -19.04 -44.78 34.05
N ILE A 20 -20.09 -44.17 34.63
CA ILE A 20 -20.18 -42.84 35.30
C ILE A 20 -20.31 -41.57 34.42
N PRO A 21 -21.48 -40.88 34.41
CA PRO A 21 -21.74 -39.65 33.65
C PRO A 21 -20.99 -38.39 34.13
N SER A 22 -20.34 -38.42 35.29
CA SER A 22 -19.68 -37.24 35.88
C SER A 22 -18.25 -37.02 35.41
N VAL A 23 -17.63 -37.98 34.70
CA VAL A 23 -16.26 -37.82 34.17
C VAL A 23 -16.26 -37.30 32.73
N THR A 24 -17.31 -37.58 31.96
CA THR A 24 -17.48 -37.11 30.58
C THR A 24 -17.52 -35.58 30.47
N ASN A 25 -18.11 -34.90 31.46
CA ASN A 25 -18.15 -33.43 31.46
C ASN A 25 -16.77 -32.81 31.73
N MET A 26 -15.94 -33.43 32.58
CA MET A 26 -14.61 -32.92 32.90
C MET A 26 -13.64 -33.09 31.71
N PHE A 27 -13.75 -34.20 30.98
CA PHE A 27 -13.02 -34.37 29.72
C PHE A 27 -13.53 -33.41 28.64
N TYR A 28 -14.84 -33.14 28.53
CA TYR A 28 -15.37 -32.15 27.58
C TYR A 28 -14.91 -30.72 27.90
N THR A 29 -14.70 -30.36 29.17
CA THR A 29 -14.18 -29.04 29.55
C THR A 29 -12.66 -28.94 29.38
N LEU A 30 -11.92 -30.04 29.52
CA LEU A 30 -10.47 -30.09 29.33
C LEU A 30 -10.04 -30.34 27.88
N SER A 31 -10.89 -30.96 27.06
CA SER A 31 -10.67 -31.19 25.63
C SER A 31 -11.21 -30.07 24.76
N ASN A 32 -11.92 -29.10 25.33
CA ASN A 32 -12.16 -27.82 24.68
C ASN A 32 -10.89 -26.96 24.76
N VAL A 33 -9.77 -27.53 24.31
CA VAL A 33 -8.65 -26.73 23.82
C VAL A 33 -9.26 -25.96 22.69
N SER A 34 -9.58 -24.71 22.99
CA SER A 34 -10.20 -23.77 22.08
C SER A 34 -9.46 -23.87 20.75
N ASN A 35 -10.11 -24.46 19.73
CA ASN A 35 -9.69 -24.36 18.34
C ASN A 35 -9.96 -22.93 17.84
N LEU A 36 -9.65 -21.93 18.66
CA LEU A 36 -9.48 -20.59 18.17
C LEU A 36 -8.32 -20.69 17.17
N PRO A 37 -8.54 -20.31 15.90
CA PRO A 37 -7.46 -20.29 14.93
C PRO A 37 -6.28 -19.55 15.57
N THR A 38 -5.11 -20.20 15.58
CA THR A 38 -3.89 -19.54 16.04
C THR A 38 -3.75 -18.27 15.19
N PRO A 39 -3.76 -17.07 15.80
CA PRO A 39 -3.72 -15.83 15.03
C PRO A 39 -2.48 -15.87 14.15
N THR A 40 -2.64 -15.56 12.86
CA THR A 40 -1.50 -15.40 11.96
C THR A 40 -0.52 -14.43 12.61
N PRO A 41 0.76 -14.81 12.82
CA PRO A 41 1.72 -13.93 13.44
C PRO A 41 1.81 -12.64 12.63
N MET A 42 1.72 -11.49 13.30
CA MET A 42 1.82 -10.20 12.64
C MET A 42 3.17 -10.08 11.93
N PRO A 43 3.22 -9.47 10.73
CA PRO A 43 4.48 -9.17 10.08
C PRO A 43 5.39 -8.33 10.97
N ALA A 44 6.70 -8.55 10.90
CA ALA A 44 7.67 -7.66 11.54
C ALA A 44 7.66 -6.29 10.84
N PHE A 45 8.05 -5.20 11.51
CA PHE A 45 8.20 -3.90 10.85
C PHE A 45 9.39 -3.88 9.88
N LEU A 46 9.26 -3.10 8.80
CA LEU A 46 10.40 -2.76 7.96
C LEU A 46 11.34 -1.79 8.69
N THR A 47 12.63 -1.94 8.42
CA THR A 47 13.64 -0.96 8.82
C THR A 47 13.76 0.19 7.80
N THR A 48 13.28 -0.02 6.58
CA THR A 48 13.31 0.93 5.46
C THR A 48 11.91 1.31 5.02
N LEU A 49 11.77 2.48 4.41
CA LEU A 49 10.51 2.99 3.85
C LEU A 49 10.61 3.09 2.32
N PRO A 50 9.48 3.05 1.60
CA PRO A 50 9.45 3.39 0.17
C PRO A 50 10.12 4.75 -0.08
N GLN A 51 10.89 4.86 -1.17
CA GLN A 51 11.65 6.07 -1.49
C GLN A 51 11.19 6.65 -2.83
N VAL A 52 10.95 7.95 -2.85
CA VAL A 52 10.81 8.69 -4.12
C VAL A 52 12.21 8.80 -4.72
N GLY A 53 12.30 8.63 -6.04
CA GLY A 53 13.55 8.72 -6.78
C GLY A 53 13.29 8.78 -8.27
N SER A 54 14.36 8.70 -9.04
CA SER A 54 14.31 8.88 -10.49
C SER A 54 15.17 7.84 -11.20
N VAL A 55 14.88 7.62 -12.48
CA VAL A 55 15.67 6.79 -13.39
C VAL A 55 16.49 7.69 -14.30
N GLN A 56 17.70 7.29 -14.66
CA GLN A 56 18.46 8.00 -15.69
C GLN A 56 18.09 7.50 -17.08
N TYR A 57 17.95 8.44 -18.00
CA TYR A 57 17.75 8.16 -19.42
C TYR A 57 18.69 9.00 -20.28
N THR A 58 19.33 8.38 -21.26
CA THR A 58 20.14 9.08 -22.26
C THR A 58 19.29 9.33 -23.50
N VAL A 59 19.19 10.60 -23.89
CA VAL A 59 18.40 11.07 -25.03
C VAL A 59 18.94 10.46 -26.32
N GLY A 60 18.06 9.83 -27.10
CA GLY A 60 18.33 9.30 -28.43
C GLY A 60 18.07 10.30 -29.55
N GLU A 61 18.37 9.90 -30.79
CA GLU A 61 18.02 10.70 -31.97
C GLU A 61 16.50 10.72 -32.18
N GLY A 62 15.93 11.92 -32.35
CA GLY A 62 14.49 12.12 -32.56
C GLY A 62 13.66 12.18 -31.26
N ASP A 63 14.26 11.99 -30.10
CA ASP A 63 13.58 12.12 -28.81
C ASP A 63 13.18 13.57 -28.52
N ASN A 64 11.99 13.72 -27.92
CA ASN A 64 11.53 14.96 -27.29
C ASN A 64 10.97 14.61 -25.89
N CYS A 65 10.77 15.62 -25.02
CA CYS A 65 10.33 15.36 -23.64
C CYS A 65 9.01 14.58 -23.61
N ASP A 66 8.02 14.93 -24.41
CA ASP A 66 6.71 14.26 -24.41
C ASP A 66 6.84 12.78 -24.79
N ALA A 67 7.59 12.48 -25.84
CA ALA A 67 7.84 11.10 -26.27
C ALA A 67 8.61 10.31 -25.20
N VAL A 68 9.62 10.92 -24.57
CA VAL A 68 10.38 10.27 -23.50
C VAL A 68 9.48 10.01 -22.29
N LEU A 69 8.68 10.97 -21.85
CA LEU A 69 7.75 10.81 -20.73
C LEU A 69 6.69 9.73 -21.04
N ALA A 70 6.08 9.77 -22.23
CA ALA A 70 5.09 8.80 -22.64
C ALA A 70 5.66 7.37 -22.71
N TYR A 71 6.78 7.16 -23.41
CA TYR A 71 7.28 5.81 -23.72
C TYR A 71 8.31 5.26 -22.73
N ARG A 72 8.92 6.09 -21.88
CA ARG A 72 9.85 5.62 -20.83
C ARG A 72 9.23 5.63 -19.44
N MET A 73 8.34 6.59 -19.18
CA MET A 73 7.73 6.76 -17.87
C MET A 73 6.24 6.43 -17.85
N HIS A 74 5.66 5.94 -18.97
CA HIS A 74 4.24 5.63 -19.09
C HIS A 74 3.36 6.85 -18.71
N MET A 75 3.75 8.03 -19.19
CA MET A 75 3.03 9.28 -18.94
C MET A 75 2.31 9.75 -20.20
N TYR A 76 1.27 9.01 -20.58
CA TYR A 76 0.51 9.33 -21.80
C TYR A 76 -0.30 10.61 -21.64
N SER A 77 -0.67 10.99 -20.42
CA SER A 77 -1.30 12.29 -20.13
C SER A 77 -0.30 13.45 -19.96
N ALA A 78 1.00 13.25 -20.22
CA ALA A 78 2.03 14.26 -19.95
C ALA A 78 1.75 15.59 -20.65
N SER A 79 1.30 15.57 -21.91
CA SER A 79 1.04 16.79 -22.71
C SER A 79 -0.13 17.63 -22.19
N GLU A 80 -1.03 17.06 -21.38
CA GLU A 80 -2.12 17.83 -20.74
C GLU A 80 -1.58 18.70 -19.59
N VAL A 81 -0.50 18.24 -18.95
CA VAL A 81 0.14 18.92 -17.83
C VAL A 81 1.27 19.82 -18.32
N PHE A 82 2.12 19.31 -19.21
CA PHE A 82 3.32 19.95 -19.72
C PHE A 82 3.06 20.39 -21.16
N SER A 83 2.61 21.64 -21.31
CA SER A 83 2.39 22.24 -22.61
C SER A 83 2.77 23.71 -22.58
N ASP A 84 3.03 24.29 -23.75
CA ASP A 84 3.35 25.72 -23.88
C ASP A 84 2.22 26.64 -23.38
N ALA A 85 0.98 26.13 -23.37
CA ALA A 85 -0.16 26.82 -22.75
C ALA A 85 -0.01 26.97 -21.22
N ASN A 86 0.85 26.16 -20.59
CA ASN A 86 1.20 26.22 -19.18
C ASN A 86 2.73 26.27 -19.00
N ALA A 87 3.35 27.38 -19.40
CA ALA A 87 4.80 27.55 -19.34
C ALA A 87 5.42 27.32 -17.93
N VAL A 88 4.64 27.47 -16.86
CA VAL A 88 5.09 27.21 -15.48
C VAL A 88 5.39 25.72 -15.27
N THR A 89 4.52 24.83 -15.74
CA THR A 89 4.72 23.38 -15.57
C THR A 89 5.84 22.87 -16.46
N VAL A 90 6.01 23.41 -17.67
CA VAL A 90 7.14 23.08 -18.55
C VAL A 90 8.46 23.54 -17.95
N LYS A 91 8.52 24.76 -17.41
CA LYS A 91 9.71 25.25 -16.70
C LYS A 91 10.05 24.36 -15.51
N GLN A 92 9.04 23.93 -14.76
CA GLN A 92 9.24 23.02 -13.64
C GLN A 92 9.70 21.64 -14.11
N LEU A 93 9.13 21.11 -15.19
CA LEU A 93 9.57 19.85 -15.79
C LEU A 93 11.04 19.93 -16.18
N SER A 94 11.45 20.96 -16.92
CA SER A 94 12.85 21.16 -17.31
C SER A 94 13.80 21.20 -16.11
N HIS A 95 13.37 21.81 -15.01
CA HIS A 95 14.12 21.78 -13.75
C HIS A 95 14.21 20.36 -13.17
N ASP A 96 13.10 19.64 -13.14
CA ASP A 96 13.01 18.32 -12.49
C ASP A 96 13.74 17.23 -13.30
N VAL A 97 13.74 17.31 -14.63
CA VAL A 97 14.51 16.40 -15.50
C VAL A 97 15.97 16.83 -15.66
N GLY A 98 16.32 18.04 -15.22
CA GLY A 98 17.67 18.60 -15.27
C GLY A 98 18.12 19.12 -16.64
N GLN A 99 17.23 19.19 -17.63
CA GLN A 99 17.50 19.66 -18.99
C GLN A 99 16.34 20.50 -19.52
N ASP A 100 16.62 21.43 -20.43
CA ASP A 100 15.57 22.19 -21.11
C ASP A 100 14.86 21.32 -22.16
N CYS A 101 13.58 21.03 -21.93
CA CYS A 101 12.75 20.21 -22.81
C CYS A 101 12.66 20.71 -24.26
N HIS A 102 12.86 22.00 -24.52
CA HIS A 102 12.84 22.55 -25.89
C HIS A 102 14.17 22.39 -26.63
N ARG A 103 15.23 21.98 -25.92
CA ARG A 103 16.62 21.97 -26.43
C ARG A 103 17.30 20.62 -26.22
N LEU A 104 16.52 19.56 -26.09
CA LEU A 104 17.06 18.21 -25.98
C LEU A 104 17.92 17.88 -27.20
N GLN A 105 19.07 17.27 -26.94
CA GLN A 105 20.00 16.78 -27.96
C GLN A 105 20.40 15.35 -27.62
N PRO A 106 20.71 14.52 -28.64
CA PRO A 106 21.20 13.17 -28.43
C PRO A 106 22.43 13.15 -27.51
N GLY A 107 22.47 12.20 -26.57
CA GLY A 107 23.55 12.05 -25.59
C GLY A 107 23.37 12.86 -24.31
N MET A 108 22.40 13.78 -24.23
CA MET A 108 22.03 14.40 -22.95
C MET A 108 21.44 13.37 -21.99
N VAL A 109 21.61 13.58 -20.68
CA VAL A 109 21.05 12.71 -19.64
C VAL A 109 19.89 13.43 -18.94
N LEU A 110 18.76 12.75 -18.87
CA LEU A 110 17.55 13.15 -18.17
C LEU A 110 17.38 12.36 -16.88
N THR A 111 16.91 13.05 -15.85
CA THR A 111 16.48 12.46 -14.58
C THR A 111 14.96 12.30 -14.61
N LEU A 112 14.47 11.09 -14.87
CA LEU A 112 13.05 10.84 -15.06
C LEU A 112 12.41 10.31 -13.77
N SER A 113 11.48 11.09 -13.21
CA SER A 113 10.72 10.70 -12.02
C SER A 113 9.36 10.11 -12.41
N PRO A 114 8.85 9.09 -11.71
CA PRO A 114 7.50 8.58 -11.95
C PRO A 114 6.46 9.60 -11.53
N GLN A 115 5.35 9.68 -12.28
CA GLN A 115 4.18 10.44 -11.87
C GLN A 115 3.32 9.67 -10.87
N TYR A 116 2.73 10.42 -9.94
CA TYR A 116 1.79 10.01 -8.91
C TYR A 116 2.12 8.68 -8.26
N PRO A 117 3.36 8.48 -7.78
CA PRO A 117 3.75 7.18 -7.29
C PRO A 117 2.88 6.80 -6.11
N LEU A 118 2.21 5.66 -6.27
CA LEU A 118 1.56 4.96 -5.18
C LEU A 118 2.67 4.38 -4.29
N ALA A 119 2.39 4.24 -3.00
CA ALA A 119 3.24 3.52 -2.08
C ALA A 119 2.50 2.30 -1.52
N ALA A 120 3.12 1.13 -1.61
CA ALA A 120 2.69 -0.08 -0.92
C ALA A 120 3.07 0.02 0.56
N LEU A 121 2.06 0.19 1.41
CA LEU A 121 2.23 0.36 2.84
C LEU A 121 1.59 -0.82 3.57
N GLY A 122 2.24 -1.25 4.65
CA GLY A 122 1.59 -2.07 5.64
C GLY A 122 2.06 -1.73 7.04
N GLY A 123 1.20 -1.98 8.01
CA GLY A 123 1.44 -1.57 9.39
C GLY A 123 0.28 -1.82 10.33
N VAL A 124 0.47 -1.45 11.58
CA VAL A 124 -0.51 -1.69 12.65
C VAL A 124 -1.42 -0.47 12.81
N LEU A 125 -2.74 -0.70 12.76
CA LEU A 125 -3.75 0.30 13.07
C LEU A 125 -3.68 0.67 14.55
N THR A 126 -3.46 1.93 14.87
CA THR A 126 -3.33 2.41 16.27
C THR A 126 -4.50 3.27 16.71
N LYS A 127 -5.13 3.99 15.77
CA LYS A 127 -6.22 4.91 16.06
C LYS A 127 -7.18 4.98 14.87
N ILE A 128 -8.47 5.12 15.17
CA ILE A 128 -9.52 5.36 14.17
C ILE A 128 -10.22 6.67 14.52
N GLU A 129 -10.21 7.62 13.61
CA GLU A 129 -10.99 8.86 13.69
C GLU A 129 -12.17 8.73 12.71
N GLY A 130 -13.31 8.27 13.21
CA GLY A 130 -14.52 8.08 12.41
C GLY A 130 -15.37 9.35 12.31
N SER A 131 -16.17 9.46 11.24
CA SER A 131 -17.13 10.55 11.03
C SER A 131 -18.33 10.50 11.99
N THR A 132 -18.64 9.32 12.54
CA THR A 132 -19.73 9.14 13.50
C THR A 132 -19.21 9.10 14.94
N THR A 133 -19.08 10.25 15.58
CA THR A 133 -19.12 10.30 17.06
C THR A 133 -20.55 9.99 17.50
N ARG A 134 -20.92 8.70 17.65
CA ARG A 134 -22.05 8.37 18.52
C ARG A 134 -21.61 8.65 19.95
N GLN A 135 -21.82 9.89 20.39
CA GLN A 135 -21.76 10.25 21.79
C GLN A 135 -22.99 9.59 22.45
N VAL A 136 -22.84 8.33 22.84
CA VAL A 136 -23.89 7.63 23.57
C VAL A 136 -24.01 8.32 24.93
N LEU A 137 -25.06 9.12 25.14
CA LEU A 137 -25.36 9.61 26.49
C LEU A 137 -25.65 8.37 27.35
N PRO A 138 -24.93 8.16 28.47
CA PRO A 138 -25.19 7.03 29.33
C PRO A 138 -26.59 7.20 29.91
N THR A 139 -27.54 6.44 29.36
CA THR A 139 -28.84 6.22 30.02
C THR A 139 -28.67 5.02 30.94
N PRO A 140 -29.20 5.06 32.18
CA PRO A 140 -28.88 4.07 33.23
C PRO A 140 -29.23 2.60 32.93
N LEU A 141 -29.86 2.30 31.78
CA LEU A 141 -30.44 1.00 31.46
C LEU A 141 -29.89 0.36 30.17
N ILE A 142 -28.99 1.03 29.44
CA ILE A 142 -28.37 0.48 28.23
C ILE A 142 -26.95 0.08 28.56
N LYS A 143 -26.64 -1.23 28.47
CA LYS A 143 -25.26 -1.71 28.47
C LYS A 143 -24.54 -1.04 27.30
N VAL A 144 -23.68 -0.08 27.59
CA VAL A 144 -22.79 0.51 26.59
C VAL A 144 -21.90 -0.63 26.09
N PRO A 145 -21.82 -0.89 24.78
CA PRO A 145 -20.84 -1.83 24.24
C PRO A 145 -19.47 -1.46 24.80
N SER A 146 -18.70 -2.46 25.20
CA SER A 146 -17.34 -2.21 25.64
C SER A 146 -16.58 -1.47 24.52
N LYS A 147 -15.60 -0.63 24.86
CA LYS A 147 -14.75 0.02 23.82
C LYS A 147 -14.08 -0.99 22.88
N GLU A 148 -14.02 -2.26 23.27
CA GLU A 148 -13.48 -3.36 22.49
C GLU A 148 -14.44 -3.86 21.39
N ASP A 149 -15.75 -3.60 21.51
CA ASP A 149 -16.77 -4.02 20.52
C ASP A 149 -17.17 -2.90 19.53
N TYR A 150 -16.59 -1.70 19.67
CA TYR A 150 -16.97 -0.56 18.83
C TYR A 150 -16.17 -0.52 17.53
N THR A 151 -16.84 -0.89 16.43
CA THR A 151 -16.35 -0.71 15.07
C THR A 151 -16.99 0.55 14.49
N PRO A 152 -16.27 1.68 14.32
CA PRO A 152 -16.82 2.85 13.66
C PRO A 152 -17.23 2.51 12.22
N ASP A 153 -18.33 3.10 11.76
CA ASP A 153 -18.73 2.99 10.36
C ASP A 153 -17.82 3.88 9.50
N CYS A 154 -17.01 3.25 8.67
CA CYS A 154 -16.07 3.90 7.76
C CYS A 154 -16.55 3.93 6.30
N SER A 155 -17.83 3.62 6.06
CA SER A 155 -18.44 3.63 4.72
C SER A 155 -18.48 5.01 4.08
N ASN A 156 -18.41 6.08 4.88
CA ASN A 156 -18.39 7.48 4.43
C ASN A 156 -17.01 8.14 4.59
N GLY A 157 -15.98 7.36 4.91
CA GLY A 157 -14.64 7.88 5.19
C GLY A 157 -14.28 7.86 6.68
N CYS A 158 -13.07 7.41 6.95
CA CYS A 158 -12.40 7.44 8.25
C CYS A 158 -10.95 7.87 8.06
N LEU A 159 -10.39 8.50 9.08
CA LEU A 159 -8.97 8.80 9.14
C LEU A 159 -8.28 7.84 10.13
N LEU A 160 -7.48 6.93 9.59
CA LEU A 160 -6.78 5.92 10.36
C LEU A 160 -5.36 6.38 10.68
N THR A 161 -4.87 6.17 11.90
CA THR A 161 -3.44 6.29 12.19
C THR A 161 -2.82 4.90 12.15
N VAL A 162 -1.91 4.67 11.20
CA VAL A 162 -1.23 3.39 11.01
C VAL A 162 0.26 3.56 11.25
N HIS A 163 0.82 2.73 12.12
CA HIS A 163 2.25 2.68 12.37
C HIS A 163 2.89 1.73 11.36
N ILE A 164 3.73 2.24 10.45
CA ILE A 164 4.32 1.47 9.34
C ILE A 164 5.76 1.02 9.60
N ASN A 165 6.43 1.65 10.57
CA ASN A 165 7.64 1.17 11.22
C ASN A 165 7.73 1.74 12.63
N SER A 166 8.74 1.34 13.42
CA SER A 166 8.89 1.72 14.84
C SER A 166 8.89 3.23 15.14
N ASN A 167 9.13 4.10 14.15
CA ASN A 167 9.27 5.54 14.33
C ASN A 167 8.34 6.36 13.42
N VAL A 168 7.59 5.72 12.53
CA VAL A 168 6.82 6.38 11.48
C VAL A 168 5.38 5.92 11.51
N SER A 169 4.50 6.89 11.70
CA SER A 169 3.06 6.71 11.58
C SER A 169 2.54 7.53 10.42
N VAL A 170 1.66 6.95 9.62
CA VAL A 170 0.92 7.66 8.56
C VAL A 170 -0.53 7.81 8.97
N ARG A 171 -1.22 8.79 8.39
CA ARG A 171 -2.67 8.92 8.49
C ARG A 171 -3.27 8.49 7.15
N LEU A 172 -4.12 7.47 7.13
CA LEU A 172 -4.76 6.99 5.92
C LEU A 172 -6.21 7.48 5.90
N ASN A 173 -6.58 8.21 4.84
CA ASN A 173 -7.97 8.48 4.56
C ASN A 173 -8.54 7.27 3.78
N VAL A 174 -9.43 6.53 4.43
CA VAL A 174 -9.99 5.27 3.90
C VAL A 174 -11.50 5.36 3.86
N GLN A 175 -12.10 4.75 2.85
CA GLN A 175 -13.51 4.41 2.82
C GLN A 175 -13.58 2.89 2.78
N THR A 176 -14.21 2.28 3.77
CA THR A 176 -14.20 0.82 3.92
C THR A 176 -15.48 0.32 4.57
N SER A 177 -15.90 -0.87 4.14
CA SER A 177 -17.02 -1.62 4.73
C SER A 177 -16.56 -2.60 5.83
N LEU A 178 -15.24 -2.80 5.97
CA LEU A 178 -14.67 -3.73 6.94
C LEU A 178 -14.74 -3.18 8.37
N ALA A 179 -14.96 -4.09 9.31
CA ALA A 179 -14.91 -3.80 10.73
C ALA A 179 -13.46 -3.53 11.19
N LEU A 180 -13.16 -2.29 11.58
CA LEU A 180 -11.83 -1.87 11.99
C LEU A 180 -11.65 -1.90 13.51
N HIS A 181 -10.49 -2.39 13.95
CA HIS A 181 -10.09 -2.42 15.36
C HIS A 181 -8.62 -2.01 15.51
N PRO A 182 -8.27 -1.19 16.52
CA PRO A 182 -6.87 -0.96 16.87
C PRO A 182 -6.14 -2.29 17.14
N GLY A 183 -4.91 -2.41 16.66
CA GLY A 183 -4.13 -3.65 16.67
C GLY A 183 -4.27 -4.48 15.39
N ALA A 184 -5.26 -4.20 14.54
CA ALA A 184 -5.37 -4.85 13.24
C ALA A 184 -4.20 -4.46 12.33
N TRP A 185 -3.74 -5.42 11.52
CA TRP A 185 -2.76 -5.16 10.49
C TRP A 185 -3.44 -4.68 9.21
N ILE A 186 -2.91 -3.61 8.63
CA ILE A 186 -3.42 -2.97 7.42
C ILE A 186 -2.40 -3.19 6.30
N TRP A 187 -2.89 -3.51 5.10
CA TRP A 187 -2.14 -3.35 3.85
C TRP A 187 -2.93 -2.44 2.92
N THR A 188 -2.23 -1.54 2.24
CA THR A 188 -2.86 -0.62 1.31
C THR A 188 -1.86 -0.08 0.30
N GLN A 189 -2.36 0.33 -0.86
CA GLN A 189 -1.66 1.26 -1.73
C GLN A 189 -2.11 2.68 -1.41
N ALA A 190 -1.20 3.63 -1.32
CA ALA A 190 -1.56 5.01 -0.97
C ALA A 190 -0.85 6.03 -1.85
N MET A 191 -1.56 7.07 -2.26
CA MET A 191 -0.98 8.15 -3.05
C MET A 191 0.01 8.96 -2.21
N LEU A 192 1.25 9.06 -2.68
CA LEU A 192 2.26 9.85 -2.01
C LEU A 192 1.97 11.36 -2.09
N PRO A 193 2.50 12.15 -1.13
CA PRO A 193 2.38 13.60 -1.18
C PRO A 193 3.01 14.15 -2.45
N ARG A 194 2.23 14.96 -3.17
CA ARG A 194 2.67 15.59 -4.40
C ARG A 194 3.48 16.84 -4.13
N LYS A 195 4.41 17.12 -5.02
CA LYS A 195 5.13 18.39 -5.05
C LYS A 195 4.17 19.51 -5.40
N SER A 196 4.17 20.58 -4.60
CA SER A 196 3.31 21.73 -4.83
C SER A 196 4.00 22.75 -5.73
N ILE A 197 3.32 23.16 -6.81
CA ILE A 197 3.80 24.20 -7.72
C ILE A 197 2.87 25.41 -7.62
N PRO A 198 3.40 26.64 -7.39
CA PRO A 198 2.57 27.83 -7.33
C PRO A 198 1.71 28.00 -8.59
N GLY A 199 0.40 28.16 -8.40
CA GLY A 199 -0.56 28.28 -9.50
C GLY A 199 -0.93 26.96 -10.19
N PHE A 200 -0.42 25.81 -9.72
CA PHE A 200 -0.73 24.50 -10.28
C PHE A 200 -0.83 23.41 -9.19
N SER A 201 -2.05 23.11 -8.75
CA SER A 201 -2.30 22.17 -7.64
C SER A 201 -2.11 20.69 -8.01
N ASN A 202 -2.11 20.37 -9.30
CA ASN A 202 -2.19 19.00 -9.81
C ASN A 202 -0.86 18.57 -10.44
N TYR A 203 0.28 18.97 -9.85
CA TYR A 203 1.58 18.60 -10.38
C TYR A 203 1.84 17.08 -10.20
N PRO A 204 2.34 16.39 -11.24
CA PRO A 204 2.35 14.94 -11.27
C PRO A 204 3.37 14.26 -10.37
N TYR A 205 4.46 14.92 -10.03
CA TYR A 205 5.53 14.26 -9.28
C TYR A 205 5.31 14.30 -7.76
N ALA A 206 5.68 13.21 -7.10
CA ALA A 206 5.77 13.19 -5.65
C ALA A 206 6.87 14.14 -5.15
N ASP A 207 6.70 14.67 -3.95
CA ASP A 207 7.72 15.48 -3.30
C ASP A 207 8.81 14.56 -2.71
N PRO A 208 10.04 14.57 -3.24
CA PRO A 208 11.11 13.71 -2.73
C PRO A 208 11.56 14.09 -1.32
N THR A 209 11.21 15.28 -0.83
CA THR A 209 11.57 15.77 0.50
C THR A 209 10.46 15.59 1.53
N ALA A 210 9.27 15.15 1.09
CA ALA A 210 8.14 14.96 1.99
C ALA A 210 8.37 13.73 2.89
N SER A 211 8.49 13.98 4.19
CA SER A 211 8.43 12.90 5.19
C SER A 211 7.04 12.27 5.20
N LEU A 212 6.96 10.94 5.26
CA LEU A 212 5.71 10.21 5.46
C LEU A 212 5.15 10.37 6.88
N ASN A 213 6.00 10.69 7.86
CA ASN A 213 5.58 10.71 9.26
C ASN A 213 4.53 11.80 9.51
N GLY A 214 3.38 11.38 10.03
CA GLY A 214 2.21 12.22 10.29
C GLY A 214 1.47 12.68 9.04
N LYS A 215 1.88 12.29 7.83
CA LYS A 215 1.19 12.71 6.60
C LYS A 215 -0.12 11.98 6.43
N THR A 216 -1.10 12.73 5.93
CA THR A 216 -2.35 12.17 5.45
C THR A 216 -2.19 11.73 4.01
N LEU A 217 -2.43 10.45 3.75
CA LEU A 217 -2.39 9.83 2.43
C LEU A 217 -3.79 9.32 2.07
N GLN A 218 -4.14 9.42 0.79
CA GLN A 218 -5.35 8.81 0.28
C GLN A 218 -5.05 7.34 -0.03
N ALA A 219 -5.75 6.43 0.65
CA ALA A 219 -5.59 4.99 0.48
C ALA A 219 -6.49 4.46 -0.63
N CYS A 220 -6.03 3.40 -1.28
CA CYS A 220 -6.76 2.55 -2.23
C CYS A 220 -6.30 1.09 -2.04
N ASP A 221 -7.01 0.13 -2.61
CA ASP A 221 -6.69 -1.32 -2.49
C ASP A 221 -6.41 -1.69 -1.02
N PHE A 222 -7.46 -1.58 -0.20
CA PHE A 222 -7.34 -1.62 1.25
C PHE A 222 -7.65 -3.01 1.82
N GLN A 223 -6.81 -3.47 2.74
CA GLN A 223 -6.96 -4.79 3.36
C GLN A 223 -6.69 -4.74 4.86
N VAL A 224 -7.41 -5.58 5.61
CA VAL A 224 -7.32 -5.69 7.07
C VAL A 224 -7.18 -7.16 7.46
N ASN A 225 -6.12 -7.53 8.19
CA ASN A 225 -5.88 -8.91 8.64
C ASN A 225 -6.10 -9.96 7.53
N ASP A 226 -5.46 -9.77 6.36
CA ASP A 226 -5.57 -10.61 5.16
C ASP A 226 -6.96 -10.65 4.50
N THR A 227 -7.89 -9.82 4.93
CA THR A 227 -9.19 -9.64 4.28
C THR A 227 -9.15 -8.39 3.39
N HIS A 228 -9.24 -8.59 2.08
CA HIS A 228 -9.34 -7.50 1.11
C HIS A 228 -10.73 -6.86 1.15
N ASP A 229 -10.79 -5.53 1.07
CA ASP A 229 -12.05 -4.79 0.93
C ASP A 229 -12.34 -4.49 -0.54
N ASP A 230 -13.16 -5.34 -1.16
CA ASP A 230 -13.62 -5.16 -2.54
C ASP A 230 -14.45 -3.89 -2.74
N ASN A 231 -14.92 -3.25 -1.66
CA ASN A 231 -15.68 -2.00 -1.70
C ASN A 231 -14.84 -0.77 -1.37
N SER A 232 -13.53 -0.93 -1.15
CA SER A 232 -12.63 0.21 -0.97
C SER A 232 -12.48 0.99 -2.26
N VAL A 233 -12.07 2.26 -2.16
CA VAL A 233 -11.84 3.12 -3.33
C VAL A 233 -10.75 2.48 -4.21
N PRO A 234 -11.02 2.19 -5.49
CA PRO A 234 -9.99 1.66 -6.38
C PRO A 234 -8.94 2.74 -6.65
N CYS A 235 -7.69 2.33 -6.92
CA CYS A 235 -6.62 3.30 -7.13
C CYS A 235 -6.88 4.19 -8.35
N SER A 236 -7.60 3.68 -9.36
CA SER A 236 -8.06 4.46 -10.51
C SER A 236 -9.01 5.60 -10.15
N ASP A 237 -9.64 5.61 -8.98
CA ASP A 237 -10.57 6.67 -8.58
C ASP A 237 -9.91 7.76 -7.72
N LEU A 238 -8.59 7.62 -7.49
CA LEU A 238 -7.81 8.63 -6.78
C LEU A 238 -7.72 9.92 -7.60
N ASN A 239 -7.83 11.05 -6.91
CA ASN A 239 -7.83 12.34 -7.56
C ASN A 239 -6.50 13.10 -7.45
N PRO A 240 -6.12 13.80 -8.54
CA PRO A 240 -6.50 13.54 -9.93
C PRO A 240 -6.04 12.16 -10.40
N ASN A 241 -6.88 11.56 -11.23
CA ASN A 241 -6.70 10.25 -11.81
C ASN A 241 -5.97 10.38 -13.16
N THR A 242 -4.72 9.94 -13.20
CA THR A 242 -4.03 9.71 -14.48
C THR A 242 -3.91 8.24 -14.82
N ILE A 243 -4.13 7.34 -13.85
CA ILE A 243 -3.98 5.89 -14.00
C ILE A 243 -4.79 5.34 -15.19
N ASN A 244 -6.02 5.82 -15.36
CA ASN A 244 -6.85 5.38 -16.49
C ASN A 244 -6.31 5.82 -17.85
N VAL A 245 -5.75 7.03 -17.93
CA VAL A 245 -5.19 7.58 -19.19
C VAL A 245 -3.83 6.97 -19.48
N ASP A 246 -3.03 6.75 -18.45
CA ASP A 246 -1.68 6.19 -18.55
C ASP A 246 -1.67 4.67 -18.73
N GLY A 247 -2.82 4.01 -18.49
CA GLY A 247 -2.96 2.56 -18.54
C GLY A 247 -2.35 1.83 -17.34
N GLY A 248 -2.02 2.54 -16.25
CA GLY A 248 -1.36 1.97 -15.09
C GLY A 248 -0.78 3.01 -14.13
N ALA A 249 -0.01 2.54 -13.15
CA ALA A 249 0.65 3.37 -12.17
C ALA A 249 2.00 2.81 -11.73
N TRP A 250 2.91 3.70 -11.36
CA TRP A 250 4.12 3.31 -10.64
C TRP A 250 3.80 3.09 -9.16
N LEU A 251 4.18 1.93 -8.65
CA LEU A 251 4.10 1.58 -7.24
C LEU A 251 5.52 1.54 -6.65
N LEU A 252 5.73 2.35 -5.62
CA LEU A 252 6.89 2.31 -4.75
C LEU A 252 6.61 1.38 -3.58
N GLY A 253 7.59 0.59 -3.19
CA GLY A 253 7.42 -0.28 -2.05
C GLY A 253 8.72 -0.85 -1.56
N VAL A 254 8.63 -1.70 -0.55
CA VAL A 254 9.78 -2.41 -0.01
C VAL A 254 9.42 -3.88 0.01
N THR A 255 10.33 -4.72 -0.49
CA THR A 255 10.17 -6.18 -0.42
C THR A 255 10.13 -6.66 1.04
N GLY A 256 9.28 -7.63 1.30
CA GLY A 256 8.95 -8.13 2.63
C GLY A 256 7.44 -8.32 2.81
N SER A 257 7.07 -9.25 3.70
CA SER A 257 5.67 -9.67 3.95
C SER A 257 4.75 -8.58 4.51
N ASN A 258 5.32 -7.48 4.97
CA ASN A 258 4.61 -6.31 5.50
C ASN A 258 4.34 -5.22 4.46
N SER A 259 4.85 -5.36 3.24
CA SER A 259 4.71 -4.39 2.14
C SER A 259 4.57 -5.18 0.83
N LEU A 260 5.48 -5.06 -0.14
CA LEU A 260 5.25 -5.55 -1.51
C LEU A 260 4.95 -7.05 -1.62
N ASP A 261 5.53 -7.90 -0.77
CA ASP A 261 5.35 -9.35 -0.90
C ASP A 261 3.91 -9.78 -0.57
N HIS A 262 3.14 -8.91 0.11
CA HIS A 262 1.71 -9.12 0.38
C HIS A 262 0.91 -9.35 -0.90
N TRP A 263 1.17 -8.53 -1.93
CA TRP A 263 0.51 -8.64 -3.24
C TRP A 263 1.06 -9.77 -4.11
N ARG A 264 2.11 -10.47 -3.66
CA ARG A 264 2.70 -11.65 -4.31
C ARG A 264 3.13 -11.42 -5.75
N TYR A 265 3.55 -10.20 -6.09
CA TYR A 265 4.19 -9.94 -7.37
C TYR A 265 5.44 -10.83 -7.50
N PRO A 266 5.69 -11.45 -8.67
CA PRO A 266 6.84 -12.34 -8.89
C PRO A 266 8.16 -11.57 -9.05
N ILE A 267 8.43 -10.65 -8.13
CA ILE A 267 9.63 -9.81 -8.04
C ILE A 267 10.62 -10.51 -7.11
N HIS A 268 11.83 -10.76 -7.59
CA HIS A 268 12.86 -11.48 -6.84
C HIS A 268 13.91 -10.49 -6.33
N ALA A 269 13.78 -10.04 -5.08
CA ALA A 269 14.79 -9.22 -4.41
C ALA A 269 14.89 -9.59 -2.92
N PRO A 270 16.04 -9.34 -2.26
CA PRO A 270 16.16 -9.56 -0.82
C PRO A 270 15.18 -8.69 -0.02
N ALA A 271 14.60 -9.22 1.06
CA ALA A 271 13.71 -8.45 1.93
C ALA A 271 14.38 -7.14 2.42
N GLY A 272 13.60 -6.06 2.51
CA GLY A 272 14.07 -4.72 2.83
C GLY A 272 14.56 -3.92 1.61
N THR A 273 14.56 -4.51 0.41
CA THR A 273 14.92 -3.81 -0.82
C THR A 273 13.80 -2.86 -1.25
N GLN A 274 14.13 -1.58 -1.44
CA GLN A 274 13.24 -0.56 -1.99
C GLN A 274 13.10 -0.75 -3.50
N ILE A 275 11.86 -0.90 -3.97
CA ILE A 275 11.51 -1.22 -5.35
C ILE A 275 10.53 -0.18 -5.90
N MET A 276 10.70 0.15 -7.18
CA MET A 276 9.71 0.83 -8.00
C MET A 276 9.27 -0.14 -9.11
N VAL A 277 7.98 -0.37 -9.23
CA VAL A 277 7.40 -1.29 -10.21
C VAL A 277 6.25 -0.64 -10.95
N TRP A 278 6.15 -0.91 -12.25
CA TRP A 278 4.97 -0.54 -13.03
C TRP A 278 3.86 -1.58 -12.82
N LEU A 279 2.64 -1.10 -12.57
CA LEU A 279 1.43 -1.91 -12.55
C LEU A 279 0.50 -1.42 -13.64
N GLU A 280 0.04 -2.34 -14.49
CA GLU A 280 -0.96 -2.04 -15.50
C GLU A 280 -2.37 -2.02 -14.88
N ASN A 281 -3.21 -1.14 -15.40
CA ASN A 281 -4.59 -1.01 -14.99
C ASN A 281 -5.48 -1.94 -15.83
N ASP A 282 -6.12 -2.90 -15.18
CA ASP A 282 -7.18 -3.73 -15.77
C ASP A 282 -8.50 -3.39 -15.08
N ASN A 283 -9.32 -2.58 -15.75
CA ASN A 283 -10.66 -2.21 -15.29
C ASN A 283 -10.72 -1.64 -13.86
N GLY A 284 -9.71 -0.84 -13.46
CA GLY A 284 -9.64 -0.18 -12.16
C GLY A 284 -8.79 -0.94 -11.12
N VAL A 285 -8.34 -2.15 -11.44
CA VAL A 285 -7.45 -2.96 -10.61
C VAL A 285 -6.04 -2.93 -11.18
N LEU A 286 -5.05 -2.69 -10.32
CA LEU A 286 -3.65 -2.62 -10.71
C LEU A 286 -3.00 -4.01 -10.61
N HIS A 287 -2.41 -4.46 -11.71
CA HIS A 287 -1.75 -5.77 -11.80
C HIS A 287 -0.32 -5.64 -12.31
N TYR A 288 0.54 -6.51 -11.80
CA TYR A 288 1.87 -6.69 -12.36
C TYR A 288 1.85 -7.80 -13.42
N HIS A 289 2.33 -7.49 -14.62
CA HIS A 289 2.58 -8.48 -15.67
C HIS A 289 4.06 -8.84 -15.73
N ARG A 290 4.34 -10.12 -16.04
CA ARG A 290 5.72 -10.55 -16.23
C ARG A 290 6.32 -9.82 -17.43
N GLY A 291 7.38 -9.06 -17.17
CA GLY A 291 8.07 -8.25 -18.17
C GLY A 291 7.93 -6.75 -17.91
N ASP A 292 6.99 -6.37 -17.04
CA ASP A 292 6.80 -4.98 -16.65
C ASP A 292 8.07 -4.43 -15.99
N PRO A 293 8.35 -3.12 -16.16
CA PRO A 293 9.52 -2.50 -15.57
C PRO A 293 9.57 -2.63 -14.04
N VAL A 294 10.70 -3.12 -13.53
CA VAL A 294 11.03 -3.16 -12.11
C VAL A 294 12.41 -2.55 -11.90
N TYR A 295 12.51 -1.66 -10.92
CA TYR A 295 13.74 -0.98 -10.54
C TYR A 295 13.99 -1.13 -9.05
N ARG A 296 15.27 -1.19 -8.68
CA ARG A 296 15.74 -1.12 -7.31
C ARG A 296 16.29 0.26 -7.02
N TYR A 297 15.99 0.80 -5.84
CA TYR A 297 16.61 2.01 -5.37
C TYR A 297 18.08 1.77 -4.97
N ASP A 298 18.98 2.60 -5.46
CA ASP A 298 20.36 2.68 -5.02
C ASP A 298 20.54 3.89 -4.11
N ALA A 299 20.74 3.63 -2.82
CA ALA A 299 20.87 4.68 -1.81
C ALA A 299 22.12 5.56 -1.99
N ILE A 300 23.15 5.07 -2.69
CA ILE A 300 24.38 5.84 -2.94
C ILE A 300 24.14 6.91 -4.00
N SER A 301 23.60 6.52 -5.15
CA SER A 301 23.30 7.44 -6.24
C SER A 301 21.97 8.17 -6.09
N GLN A 302 21.09 7.70 -5.20
CA GLN A 302 19.70 8.16 -5.04
C GLN A 302 18.85 7.95 -6.30
N LEU A 303 19.19 6.94 -7.10
CA LEU A 303 18.53 6.61 -8.35
C LEU A 303 17.90 5.22 -8.31
N TYR A 304 16.88 5.04 -9.11
CA TYR A 304 16.35 3.73 -9.46
C TYR A 304 17.16 3.13 -10.61
N VAL A 305 17.71 1.94 -10.36
CA VAL A 305 18.45 1.14 -11.34
C VAL A 305 17.65 -0.12 -11.66
N LYS A 306 17.73 -0.61 -12.90
CA LYS A 306 16.98 -1.81 -13.30
C LYS A 306 17.34 -2.99 -12.37
N LEU A 307 16.31 -3.68 -11.86
CA LEU A 307 16.48 -4.87 -11.04
C LEU A 307 16.96 -6.06 -11.87
#